data_AF-A0A952PCS8-F1
#
_entry.id   AF-A0A952PCS8-F1
#
_cell.length_a   1.000
_cell.length_b   1.000
_cell.length_c   1.000
_cell.angle_alpha   90.00
_cell.angle_beta   90.00
_cell.angle_gamma   90.00
#
_symmetry.space_group_name_H-M   'P 1'
#
loop_
_entity.id
_entity.type
_entity.pdbx_description
1 polymer ?
#
loop_
_entity_poly.entity_id
_entity_poly.type
_entity_poly.pdbx_seq_one_letter_code
_entity_poly.pdbx_strand_id
1 'polypeptide(L)'
;MQRHPELQEQLRPMLAAAAQVQELGEFKPRPEFRMQTRAMLHGYMRASPRRRPAFSSGFLRLATSLGVVVLALVSTGAALAQSALPGDPLYPVKLTTEQVWRNLQSDPVRADAALANRRVQELVAVQGQAELEEISINLYAETVQQLRSAAKDDPQLTAWLNQVLLVQQDTLEKLLVNSEADLREKLFELLFQPLNNTNPAPAITPTPATPEASGAAPADKAIVATATAGPLREIIPTVFPILASPKEETPANRGVLPILSDAVDDTLDTTLDIIKGLFGTKK
;
A
#
# COMPACT_ATOMS: atom_id res chain seq x y z
N MET A 1 43.47 34.66 -31.12
CA MET A 1 44.19 34.22 -32.35
C MET A 1 45.63 33.75 -32.11
N GLN A 2 46.12 33.68 -30.86
CA GLN A 2 47.49 33.20 -30.57
C GLN A 2 47.66 31.67 -30.55
N ARG A 3 46.56 30.89 -30.55
CA ARG A 3 46.64 29.43 -30.37
C ARG A 3 46.85 28.62 -31.67
N HIS A 4 46.60 29.19 -32.86
CA HIS A 4 46.72 28.49 -34.14
C HIS A 4 47.23 29.44 -35.24
N PRO A 5 48.56 29.64 -35.34
CA PRO A 5 49.15 30.52 -36.34
C PRO A 5 49.00 29.98 -37.77
N GLU A 6 48.97 28.65 -37.97
CA GLU A 6 48.80 28.04 -39.29
C GLU A 6 47.44 28.36 -39.96
N LEU A 7 46.39 28.65 -39.19
CA LEU A 7 45.07 28.99 -39.72
C LEU A 7 44.94 30.47 -40.13
N GLN A 8 45.90 31.34 -39.77
CA GLN A 8 45.80 32.76 -40.10
C GLN A 8 45.85 33.01 -41.60
N GLU A 9 46.73 32.32 -42.34
CA GLU A 9 46.82 32.49 -43.79
C GLU A 9 45.56 32.01 -44.50
N GLN A 10 44.92 30.94 -44.01
CA GLN A 10 43.69 30.40 -44.59
C GLN A 10 42.46 31.27 -44.28
N LEU A 11 42.40 31.87 -43.09
CA LEU A 11 41.26 32.70 -42.67
C LEU A 11 41.33 34.13 -43.19
N ARG A 12 42.52 34.63 -43.55
CA ARG A 12 42.70 35.99 -44.07
C ARG A 12 41.81 36.33 -45.28
N PRO A 13 41.71 35.49 -46.34
CA PRO A 13 40.81 35.78 -47.45
C PRO A 13 39.33 35.67 -47.06
N MET A 14 38.95 34.77 -46.14
CA MET A 14 37.56 34.65 -45.67
C MET A 14 37.12 35.88 -44.87
N LEU A 15 37.99 36.39 -44.01
CA LEU A 15 37.72 37.60 -43.24
C LEU A 15 37.72 38.84 -44.12
N ALA A 16 38.61 38.92 -45.12
CA ALA A 16 38.59 39.99 -46.11
C ALA A 16 37.29 39.99 -46.93
N ALA A 17 36.82 38.81 -47.36
CA ALA A 17 35.54 38.66 -48.05
C ALA A 17 34.36 39.04 -47.15
N ALA A 18 34.38 38.62 -45.87
CA ALA A 18 33.34 39.00 -44.91
C ALA A 18 33.31 40.53 -44.66
N ALA A 19 34.47 41.16 -44.57
CA ALA A 19 34.58 42.61 -44.42
C ALA A 19 34.05 43.36 -45.66
N GLN A 20 34.37 42.89 -46.88
CA GLN A 20 33.82 43.45 -48.11
C GLN A 20 32.29 43.31 -48.18
N VAL A 21 31.73 42.19 -47.73
CA VAL A 21 30.28 42.00 -47.65
C VAL A 21 29.65 42.90 -46.59
N GLN A 22 30.35 43.18 -45.49
CA GLN A 22 29.88 44.10 -44.46
C GLN A 22 29.86 45.56 -44.93
N GLU A 23 30.79 45.95 -45.80
CA GLU A 23 30.82 47.28 -46.42
C GLU A 23 29.67 47.53 -47.40
N LEU A 24 29.03 46.48 -47.94
CA LEU A 24 27.86 46.60 -48.81
C LEU A 24 26.60 47.13 -48.09
N GLY A 25 26.71 47.43 -46.80
CA GLY A 25 25.68 48.06 -46.00
C GLY A 25 24.56 47.11 -45.61
N GLU A 26 23.79 47.52 -44.61
CA GLU A 26 22.65 46.75 -44.12
C GLU A 26 21.59 46.63 -45.23
N PHE A 27 21.53 45.47 -45.89
CA PHE A 27 20.52 45.19 -46.91
C PHE A 27 19.14 45.17 -46.24
N LYS A 28 18.40 46.28 -46.33
CA LYS A 28 17.01 46.33 -45.88
C LYS A 28 16.14 45.62 -46.92
N PRO A 29 15.65 44.39 -46.65
CA PRO A 29 14.78 43.71 -47.60
C PRO A 29 13.52 44.53 -47.83
N ARG A 30 13.05 44.57 -49.09
CA ARG A 30 11.81 45.25 -49.45
C ARG A 30 10.66 44.75 -48.54
N PRO A 31 9.78 45.65 -48.07
CA PRO A 31 8.72 45.28 -47.12
C PRO A 31 7.79 44.19 -47.67
N GLU A 32 7.56 44.18 -48.98
CA GLU A 32 6.78 43.15 -49.68
C GLU A 32 7.38 41.75 -49.54
N PHE A 33 8.70 41.63 -49.70
CA PHE A 33 9.41 40.37 -49.54
C PHE A 33 9.31 39.84 -48.10
N ARG A 34 9.33 40.73 -47.10
CA ARG A 34 9.14 40.36 -45.68
C ARG A 34 7.73 39.82 -45.43
N MET A 35 6.71 40.41 -46.04
CA MET A 35 5.33 39.93 -45.90
C MET A 35 5.15 38.57 -46.59
N GLN A 36 5.69 38.40 -47.80
CA GLN A 36 5.57 37.15 -48.55
C GLN A 36 6.30 36.00 -47.85
N THR A 37 7.52 36.23 -47.37
CA THR A 37 8.28 35.22 -46.62
C THR A 37 7.60 34.85 -45.30
N ARG A 38 7.00 35.82 -44.59
CA ARG A 38 6.17 35.54 -43.41
C ARG A 38 4.95 34.69 -43.75
N ALA A 39 4.23 35.01 -44.83
CA ALA A 39 3.08 34.23 -45.26
C ALA A 39 3.47 32.79 -45.63
N MET A 40 4.57 32.61 -46.35
CA MET A 40 5.10 31.30 -46.72
C MET A 40 5.55 30.49 -45.49
N LEU A 41 6.27 31.11 -44.56
CA LEU A 41 6.69 30.45 -43.32
C LEU A 41 5.48 30.04 -42.47
N HIS A 42 4.48 30.91 -42.34
CA HIS A 42 3.24 30.57 -41.64
C HIS A 42 2.49 29.41 -42.30
N GLY A 43 2.45 29.37 -43.63
CA GLY A 43 1.91 28.24 -44.39
C GLY A 43 2.68 26.95 -44.11
N TYR A 44 4.02 27.00 -44.14
CA TYR A 44 4.87 25.85 -43.86
C TYR A 44 4.74 25.35 -42.42
N MET A 45 4.67 26.25 -41.43
CA MET A 45 4.47 25.89 -40.02
C MET A 45 3.10 25.24 -39.76
N ARG A 46 2.05 25.65 -40.49
CA ARG A 46 0.73 25.01 -40.41
C ARG A 46 0.70 23.65 -41.12
N ALA A 47 1.35 23.53 -42.27
CA ALA A 47 1.41 22.29 -43.04
C ALA A 47 2.34 21.24 -42.41
N SER A 48 3.38 21.68 -41.72
CA SER A 48 4.33 20.85 -40.98
C SER A 48 4.26 21.18 -39.49
N PRO A 49 3.18 20.79 -38.79
CA PRO A 49 3.13 20.92 -37.33
C PRO A 49 4.29 20.09 -36.79
N ARG A 50 5.37 20.75 -36.36
CA ARG A 50 6.47 20.11 -35.65
C ARG A 50 5.82 19.36 -34.50
N ARG A 51 5.76 18.03 -34.58
CA ARG A 51 5.43 17.17 -33.45
C ARG A 51 6.49 17.47 -32.41
N ARG A 52 6.19 18.41 -31.51
CA ARG A 52 6.98 18.57 -30.30
C ARG A 52 6.91 17.20 -29.65
N PRO A 53 8.04 16.48 -29.46
CA PRO A 53 7.99 15.29 -28.64
C PRO A 53 7.46 15.77 -27.30
N ALA A 54 6.22 15.39 -26.97
CA ALA A 54 5.48 15.95 -25.84
C ALA A 54 6.28 15.82 -24.53
N PHE A 55 7.20 14.87 -24.49
CA PHE A 55 8.26 14.73 -23.52
C PHE A 55 9.50 14.22 -24.25
N SER A 56 10.68 14.78 -23.99
CA SER A 56 11.92 14.21 -24.52
C SER A 56 12.00 12.76 -24.06
N SER A 57 12.34 11.84 -24.96
CA SER A 57 12.45 10.41 -24.63
C SER A 57 13.40 10.15 -23.45
N GLY A 58 14.36 11.04 -23.22
CA GLY A 58 15.21 11.06 -22.02
C GLY A 58 14.46 11.34 -20.73
N PHE A 59 13.54 12.32 -20.70
CA PHE A 59 12.75 12.62 -19.50
C PHE A 59 11.79 11.47 -19.15
N LEU A 60 11.15 10.88 -20.16
CA LEU A 60 10.31 9.69 -19.98
C LEU A 60 11.11 8.51 -19.40
N ARG A 61 12.31 8.23 -19.92
CA ARG A 61 13.18 7.17 -19.40
C ARG A 61 13.65 7.44 -17.97
N LEU A 62 13.94 8.71 -17.66
CA LEU A 62 14.34 9.10 -16.31
C LEU A 62 13.16 8.95 -15.33
N ALA A 63 11.98 9.43 -15.72
CA ALA A 63 10.75 9.28 -14.94
C ALA A 63 10.37 7.82 -14.72
N THR A 64 10.48 6.95 -15.73
CA THR A 64 10.20 5.52 -15.54
C THR A 64 11.24 4.84 -14.66
N SER A 65 12.54 5.15 -14.81
CA SER A 65 13.59 4.59 -13.95
C SER A 65 13.41 5.00 -12.49
N LEU A 66 13.10 6.27 -12.23
CA LEU A 66 12.82 6.78 -10.90
C LEU A 66 11.56 6.12 -10.32
N GLY A 67 10.51 5.98 -11.14
CA GLY A 67 9.28 5.30 -10.77
C GLY A 67 9.52 3.85 -10.35
N VAL A 68 10.38 3.11 -11.06
CA VAL A 68 10.74 1.72 -10.70
C VAL A 68 11.54 1.67 -9.39
N VAL A 69 12.49 2.58 -9.17
CA VAL A 69 13.27 2.62 -7.92
C VAL A 69 12.36 2.97 -6.73
N VAL A 70 11.49 3.97 -6.89
CA VAL A 70 10.50 4.32 -5.85
C VAL A 70 9.57 3.14 -5.59
N LEU A 71 9.07 2.47 -6.63
CA LEU A 71 8.22 1.30 -6.49
C LEU A 71 8.95 0.14 -5.80
N ALA A 72 10.23 -0.08 -6.09
CA ALA A 72 11.06 -1.09 -5.45
C ALA A 72 11.30 -0.76 -3.96
N LEU A 73 11.62 0.49 -3.63
CA LEU A 73 11.74 0.95 -2.24
C LEU A 73 10.41 0.84 -1.49
N VAL A 74 9.29 1.20 -2.12
CA VAL A 74 7.96 1.04 -1.53
C VAL A 74 7.62 -0.43 -1.35
N SER A 75 7.97 -1.31 -2.29
CA SER A 75 7.70 -2.75 -2.15
C SER A 75 8.51 -3.40 -1.02
N THR A 76 9.79 -3.04 -0.89
CA THR A 76 10.66 -3.56 0.16
C THR A 76 10.31 -2.94 1.52
N GLY A 77 10.02 -1.63 1.53
CA GLY A 77 9.59 -0.89 2.71
C GLY A 77 8.19 -1.27 3.17
N ALA A 78 7.26 -1.63 2.27
CA ALA A 78 5.92 -2.08 2.63
C ALA A 78 5.95 -3.44 3.33
N ALA A 79 6.79 -4.37 2.90
CA ALA A 79 6.96 -5.65 3.58
C ALA A 79 7.49 -5.45 5.01
N LEU A 80 8.47 -4.57 5.20
CA LEU A 80 9.00 -4.23 6.53
C LEU A 80 7.99 -3.42 7.37
N ALA A 81 7.20 -2.55 6.73
CA ALA A 81 6.16 -1.78 7.39
C ALA A 81 4.98 -2.65 7.86
N GLN A 82 4.74 -3.81 7.23
CA GLN A 82 3.71 -4.74 7.71
C GLN A 82 4.05 -5.32 9.09
N SER A 83 5.33 -5.54 9.38
CA SER A 83 5.82 -5.97 10.70
C SER A 83 6.08 -4.82 11.68
N ALA A 84 5.95 -3.56 11.26
CA ALA A 84 6.19 -2.43 12.15
C ALA A 84 5.19 -2.45 13.31
N LEU A 85 5.72 -2.33 14.52
CA LEU A 85 4.97 -2.22 15.76
C LEU A 85 4.70 -0.74 16.09
N PRO A 86 3.68 -0.46 16.92
CA PRO A 86 3.47 0.86 17.49
C PRO A 86 4.78 1.39 18.10
N GLY A 87 5.14 2.63 17.78
CA GLY A 87 6.42 3.23 18.19
C GLY A 87 7.54 3.13 17.16
N ASP A 88 7.45 2.23 16.17
CA ASP A 88 8.45 2.15 15.10
C ASP A 88 8.38 3.36 14.15
N PRO A 89 9.52 3.79 13.58
CA PRO A 89 9.56 4.93 12.66
C PRO A 89 8.74 4.70 11.37
N LEU A 90 8.53 3.43 10.98
CA LEU A 90 7.73 3.04 9.81
C LEU A 90 6.25 2.81 10.15
N TYR A 91 5.86 2.86 11.42
CA TYR A 91 4.47 2.63 11.82
C TYR A 91 3.48 3.64 11.22
N PRO A 92 3.77 4.95 11.12
CA PRO A 92 2.89 5.88 10.42
C PRO A 92 2.67 5.48 8.96
N VAL A 93 3.69 4.96 8.28
CA VAL A 93 3.59 4.47 6.90
C VAL A 93 2.67 3.27 6.82
N LYS A 94 2.73 2.34 7.79
CA LYS A 94 1.79 1.22 7.92
C LYS A 94 0.35 1.73 8.01
N LEU A 95 0.07 2.67 8.92
CA LEU A 95 -1.27 3.24 9.09
C LEU A 95 -1.79 3.88 7.79
N THR A 96 -0.94 4.65 7.09
CA THR A 96 -1.36 5.25 5.81
C THR A 96 -1.64 4.19 4.73
N THR A 97 -0.85 3.12 4.68
CA THR A 97 -1.05 2.03 3.72
C THR A 97 -2.31 1.25 4.02
N GLU A 98 -2.62 1.02 5.30
CA GLU A 98 -3.87 0.39 5.74
C GLU A 98 -5.08 1.25 5.42
N GLN A 99 -5.01 2.56 5.59
CA GLN A 99 -6.10 3.48 5.22
C GLN A 99 -6.34 3.48 3.70
N VAL A 100 -5.28 3.50 2.89
CA VAL A 100 -5.40 3.36 1.43
C VAL A 100 -6.03 2.02 1.09
N TRP A 101 -5.54 0.92 1.67
CA TRP A 101 -6.10 -0.41 1.44
C TRP A 101 -7.58 -0.49 1.80
N ARG A 102 -8.00 0.08 2.95
CA ARG A 102 -9.40 0.19 3.38
C ARG A 102 -10.24 0.95 2.36
N ASN A 103 -9.76 2.10 1.88
CA ASN A 103 -10.47 2.91 0.88
C ASN A 103 -10.64 2.21 -0.48
N LEU A 104 -9.79 1.22 -0.78
CA LEU A 104 -9.88 0.41 -1.99
C LEU A 104 -10.84 -0.79 -1.85
N GLN A 105 -11.25 -1.17 -0.64
CA GLN A 105 -12.17 -2.29 -0.43
C GLN A 105 -13.62 -1.88 -0.73
N SER A 106 -14.36 -2.79 -1.37
CA SER A 106 -15.80 -2.59 -1.62
C SER A 106 -16.65 -2.73 -0.35
N ASP A 107 -16.14 -3.48 0.64
CA ASP A 107 -16.78 -3.70 1.93
C ASP A 107 -15.88 -3.10 3.04
N PRO A 108 -16.13 -1.85 3.45
CA PRO A 108 -15.30 -1.18 4.44
C PRO A 108 -15.41 -1.84 5.81
N VAL A 109 -16.55 -2.45 6.14
CA VAL A 109 -16.78 -3.08 7.46
C VAL A 109 -15.95 -4.34 7.60
N ARG A 110 -15.89 -5.17 6.55
CA ARG A 110 -14.97 -6.32 6.54
C ARG A 110 -13.50 -5.91 6.58
N ALA A 111 -13.14 -4.82 5.89
CA ALA A 111 -11.80 -4.26 5.94
C ALA A 111 -11.43 -3.84 7.37
N ASP A 112 -12.33 -3.13 8.05
CA ASP A 112 -12.14 -2.67 9.42
C ASP A 112 -12.07 -3.84 10.42
N ALA A 113 -12.85 -4.90 10.21
CA ALA A 113 -12.79 -6.10 11.04
C ALA A 113 -11.44 -6.82 10.90
N ALA A 114 -10.90 -6.87 9.67
CA ALA A 114 -9.58 -7.40 9.43
C ALA A 114 -8.49 -6.53 10.08
N LEU A 115 -8.63 -5.19 10.04
CA LEU A 115 -7.73 -4.28 10.74
C LEU A 115 -7.83 -4.44 12.26
N ALA A 116 -9.02 -4.58 12.83
CA ALA A 116 -9.21 -4.83 14.26
C ALA A 116 -8.50 -6.11 14.71
N ASN A 117 -8.59 -7.18 13.92
CA ASN A 117 -7.86 -8.42 14.19
C ASN A 117 -6.33 -8.21 14.17
N ARG A 118 -5.81 -7.38 13.26
CA ARG A 118 -4.38 -7.00 13.26
C ARG A 118 -4.01 -6.19 14.49
N ARG A 119 -4.86 -5.26 14.96
CA ARG A 119 -4.61 -4.49 16.19
C ARG A 119 -4.52 -5.40 17.42
N VAL A 120 -5.33 -6.45 17.49
CA VAL A 120 -5.19 -7.47 18.55
C VAL A 120 -3.82 -8.16 18.46
N GLN A 121 -3.33 -8.49 17.27
CA GLN A 121 -1.99 -9.07 17.11
C GLN A 121 -0.87 -8.08 17.49
N GLU A 122 -1.03 -6.80 17.18
CA GLU A 122 -0.12 -5.75 17.62
C GLU A 122 -0.09 -5.66 19.16
N LEU A 123 -1.25 -5.70 19.81
CA LEU A 123 -1.37 -5.76 21.27
C LEU A 123 -0.64 -6.96 21.88
N VAL A 124 -0.76 -8.15 21.28
CA VAL A 124 0.00 -9.33 21.71
C VAL A 124 1.50 -9.11 21.56
N ALA A 125 1.93 -8.50 20.46
CA ALA A 125 3.35 -8.31 20.16
C ALA A 125 4.03 -7.26 21.06
N VAL A 126 3.29 -6.25 21.53
CA VAL A 126 3.81 -5.23 22.45
C VAL A 126 3.60 -5.57 23.93
N GLN A 127 3.12 -6.77 24.24
CA GLN A 127 2.84 -7.18 25.61
C GLN A 127 4.08 -7.02 26.52
N GLY A 128 3.91 -6.40 27.67
CA GLY A 128 4.96 -6.04 28.63
C GLY A 128 5.61 -4.67 28.37
N GLN A 129 5.17 -3.91 27.36
CA GLN A 129 5.71 -2.59 27.03
C GLN A 129 4.64 -1.51 27.21
N ALA A 130 4.48 -1.01 28.44
CA ALA A 130 3.39 -0.11 28.86
C ALA A 130 3.05 1.01 27.87
N GLU A 131 4.07 1.76 27.41
CA GLU A 131 3.88 2.89 26.48
C GLU A 131 3.32 2.43 25.13
N LEU A 132 3.81 1.29 24.61
CA LEU A 132 3.37 0.77 23.31
C LEU A 132 2.03 0.05 23.42
N GLU A 133 1.77 -0.62 24.55
CA GLU A 133 0.46 -1.21 24.85
C GLU A 133 -0.62 -0.14 24.85
N GLU A 134 -0.41 1.00 25.52
CA GLU A 134 -1.38 2.09 25.55
C GLU A 134 -1.72 2.60 24.13
N ILE A 135 -0.69 2.84 23.30
CA ILE A 135 -0.88 3.27 21.91
C ILE A 135 -1.70 2.21 21.15
N SER A 136 -1.36 0.93 21.31
CA SER A 136 -2.06 -0.18 20.66
C SER A 136 -3.52 -0.29 21.08
N ILE A 137 -3.81 -0.10 22.38
CA ILE A 137 -5.17 -0.14 22.94
C ILE A 137 -6.00 0.97 22.32
N ASN A 138 -5.46 2.19 22.23
CA ASN A 138 -6.16 3.33 21.65
C ASN A 138 -6.48 3.10 20.15
N LEU A 139 -5.56 2.50 19.39
CA LEU A 139 -5.78 2.19 17.99
C LEU A 139 -6.81 1.06 17.79
N TYR A 140 -6.78 0.05 18.64
CA TYR A 140 -7.81 -0.99 18.67
C TYR A 140 -9.18 -0.39 19.00
N ALA A 141 -9.25 0.45 20.04
CA ALA A 141 -10.46 1.15 20.47
C ALA A 141 -11.09 1.96 19.33
N GLU A 142 -10.28 2.76 18.65
CA GLU A 142 -10.71 3.56 17.50
C GLU A 142 -11.28 2.66 16.39
N THR A 143 -10.60 1.56 16.06
CA THR A 143 -11.03 0.62 15.01
C THR A 143 -12.37 -0.04 15.37
N VAL A 144 -12.54 -0.47 16.62
CA VAL A 144 -13.80 -1.05 17.11
C VAL A 144 -14.93 -0.02 17.14
N GLN A 145 -14.64 1.23 17.52
CA GLN A 145 -15.63 2.30 17.50
C GLN A 145 -16.11 2.60 16.07
N GLN A 146 -15.20 2.60 15.10
CA GLN A 146 -15.53 2.74 13.67
C GLN A 146 -16.37 1.56 13.16
N LEU A 147 -16.05 0.33 13.57
CA LEU A 147 -16.86 -0.86 13.25
C LEU A 147 -18.28 -0.76 13.82
N ARG A 148 -18.40 -0.37 15.09
CA ARG A 148 -19.70 -0.22 15.76
C ARG A 148 -20.55 0.87 15.12
N SER A 149 -19.95 1.99 14.71
CA SER A 149 -20.68 3.07 14.05
C SER A 149 -21.16 2.67 12.65
N ALA A 150 -20.36 1.90 11.90
CA ALA A 150 -20.73 1.39 10.59
C ALA A 150 -21.80 0.28 10.66
N ALA A 151 -21.83 -0.53 11.72
CA ALA A 151 -22.79 -1.60 11.90
C ALA A 151 -24.16 -1.15 12.47
N LYS A 152 -24.27 0.09 12.98
CA LYS A 152 -25.41 0.58 13.77
C LYS A 152 -26.78 0.37 13.10
N ASP A 153 -26.85 0.54 11.78
CA ASP A 153 -28.12 0.53 11.04
C ASP A 153 -28.45 -0.84 10.41
N ASP A 154 -27.56 -1.83 10.50
CA ASP A 154 -27.72 -3.16 9.91
C ASP A 154 -27.69 -4.27 11.00
N PRO A 155 -28.86 -4.89 11.29
CA PRO A 155 -28.96 -5.97 12.28
C PRO A 155 -28.14 -7.21 11.93
N GLN A 156 -28.02 -7.56 10.64
CA GLN A 156 -27.25 -8.73 10.21
C GLN A 156 -25.75 -8.48 10.39
N LEU A 157 -25.30 -7.28 10.00
CA LEU A 157 -23.92 -6.85 10.18
C LEU A 157 -23.55 -6.78 11.67
N THR A 158 -24.46 -6.29 12.52
CA THR A 158 -24.28 -6.27 13.98
C THR A 158 -24.13 -7.68 14.55
N ALA A 159 -24.98 -8.62 14.13
CA ALA A 159 -24.89 -10.02 14.57
C ALA A 159 -23.56 -10.66 14.16
N TRP A 160 -23.09 -10.41 12.93
CA TRP A 160 -21.79 -10.87 12.47
C TRP A 160 -20.63 -10.21 13.24
N LEU A 161 -20.69 -8.89 13.45
CA LEU A 161 -19.67 -8.15 14.18
C LEU A 161 -19.54 -8.68 15.62
N ASN A 162 -20.65 -9.01 16.27
CA ASN A 162 -20.64 -9.63 17.59
C ASN A 162 -19.88 -10.97 17.59
N GLN A 163 -20.03 -11.80 16.56
CA GLN A 163 -19.26 -13.04 16.44
C GLN A 163 -17.76 -12.77 16.31
N VAL A 164 -17.38 -11.78 15.50
CA VAL A 164 -15.96 -11.40 15.34
C VAL A 164 -15.37 -10.87 16.65
N LEU A 165 -16.10 -9.98 17.33
CA LEU A 165 -15.66 -9.40 18.60
C LEU A 165 -15.57 -10.45 19.72
N LEU A 166 -16.45 -11.47 19.73
CA LEU A 166 -16.36 -12.58 20.67
C LEU A 166 -15.05 -13.38 20.52
N VAL A 167 -14.60 -13.61 19.28
CA VAL A 167 -13.31 -14.29 19.02
C VAL A 167 -12.14 -13.43 19.50
N GLN A 168 -12.23 -12.11 19.30
CA GLN A 168 -11.19 -11.17 19.77
C GLN A 168 -11.16 -11.07 21.30
N GLN A 169 -12.32 -11.16 21.97
CA GLN A 169 -12.44 -11.10 23.42
C GLN A 169 -11.65 -12.21 24.13
N ASP A 170 -11.67 -13.44 23.65
CA ASP A 170 -10.86 -14.55 24.21
C ASP A 170 -9.36 -14.24 24.16
N THR A 171 -8.91 -13.59 23.08
CA THR A 171 -7.50 -13.19 22.96
C THR A 171 -7.17 -12.04 23.92
N LEU A 172 -8.05 -11.06 24.03
CA LEU A 172 -7.88 -9.92 24.94
C LEU A 172 -7.93 -10.34 26.41
N GLU A 173 -8.76 -11.32 26.77
CA GLU A 173 -8.82 -11.89 28.12
C GLU A 173 -7.49 -12.53 28.53
N LYS A 174 -6.83 -13.25 27.60
CA LYS A 174 -5.48 -13.78 27.82
C LYS A 174 -4.44 -12.67 28.00
N LEU A 175 -4.59 -11.55 27.29
CA LEU A 175 -3.69 -10.40 27.45
C LEU A 175 -3.90 -9.67 28.78
N LEU A 176 -5.15 -9.56 29.24
CA LEU A 176 -5.54 -8.93 30.50
C LEU A 176 -4.91 -9.58 31.74
N VAL A 177 -4.55 -10.86 31.67
CA VAL A 177 -3.90 -11.58 32.78
C VAL A 177 -2.47 -11.08 33.01
N ASN A 178 -1.78 -10.63 31.95
CA ASN A 178 -0.37 -10.23 32.02
C ASN A 178 -0.15 -8.73 31.77
N SER A 179 -1.20 -7.95 31.47
CA SER A 179 -1.11 -6.50 31.24
C SER A 179 -1.12 -5.72 32.57
N GLU A 180 -0.62 -4.50 32.54
CA GLU A 180 -0.56 -3.60 33.70
C GLU A 180 -1.97 -3.22 34.19
N ALA A 181 -2.08 -2.88 35.49
CA ALA A 181 -3.36 -2.64 36.15
C ALA A 181 -4.18 -1.50 35.52
N ASP A 182 -3.52 -0.42 35.10
CA ASP A 182 -4.18 0.75 34.51
C ASP A 182 -4.68 0.47 33.08
N LEU A 183 -3.94 -0.35 32.32
CA LEU A 183 -4.31 -0.74 30.96
C LEU A 183 -5.42 -1.78 30.95
N ARG A 184 -5.44 -2.63 31.98
CA ARG A 184 -6.50 -3.60 32.22
C ARG A 184 -7.87 -2.93 32.39
N GLU A 185 -7.95 -1.80 33.08
CA GLU A 185 -9.21 -1.06 33.24
C GLU A 185 -9.71 -0.50 31.91
N LYS A 186 -8.83 0.09 31.10
CA LYS A 186 -9.18 0.60 29.76
C LYS A 186 -9.66 -0.51 28.82
N LEU A 187 -8.95 -1.64 28.79
CA LEU A 187 -9.33 -2.80 27.98
C LEU A 187 -10.68 -3.38 28.43
N PHE A 188 -10.91 -3.43 29.74
CA PHE A 188 -12.21 -3.84 30.30
C PHE A 188 -13.32 -2.88 29.85
N GLU A 189 -13.10 -1.57 29.95
CA GLU A 189 -14.08 -0.58 29.51
C GLU A 189 -14.44 -0.76 28.01
N LEU A 190 -13.44 -1.02 27.16
CA LEU A 190 -13.65 -1.24 25.72
C LEU A 190 -14.44 -2.52 25.40
N LEU A 191 -14.12 -3.60 26.11
CA LEU A 191 -14.77 -4.90 25.94
C LEU A 191 -16.21 -4.89 26.42
N PHE A 192 -16.48 -4.23 27.54
CA PHE A 192 -17.77 -4.28 28.22
C PHE A 192 -18.64 -3.05 27.97
N GLN A 193 -18.21 -2.12 27.12
CA GLN A 193 -19.08 -1.07 26.60
C GLN A 193 -20.27 -1.73 25.87
N PRO A 194 -21.49 -1.65 26.43
CA PRO A 194 -22.64 -2.30 25.82
C PRO A 194 -22.96 -1.61 24.50
N LEU A 195 -23.43 -2.37 23.51
CA LEU A 195 -23.97 -1.85 22.23
C LEU A 195 -25.28 -1.05 22.40
N ASN A 196 -25.53 -0.50 23.59
CA ASN A 196 -26.82 -0.11 24.17
C ASN A 196 -27.54 1.10 23.55
N ASN A 197 -27.32 1.39 22.26
CA ASN A 197 -28.16 2.30 21.51
C ASN A 197 -29.14 1.60 20.56
N THR A 198 -29.39 0.30 20.73
CA THR A 198 -30.66 -0.27 20.27
C THR A 198 -31.75 0.15 21.24
N ASN A 199 -32.39 1.28 20.93
CA ASN A 199 -33.78 1.51 21.31
C ASN A 199 -34.52 0.17 21.11
N PRO A 200 -35.17 -0.41 22.15
CA PRO A 200 -35.89 -1.66 21.97
C PRO A 200 -36.81 -1.49 20.77
N ALA A 201 -36.70 -2.41 19.80
CA ALA A 201 -37.58 -2.45 18.65
C ALA A 201 -39.01 -2.16 19.14
N PRO A 202 -39.75 -1.20 18.52
CA PRO A 202 -41.10 -0.91 18.95
C PRO A 202 -41.84 -2.24 18.99
N ALA A 203 -42.36 -2.58 20.17
CA ALA A 203 -43.14 -3.77 20.36
C ALA A 203 -44.16 -3.82 19.21
N ILE A 204 -44.00 -4.80 18.32
CA ILE A 204 -45.00 -5.14 17.33
C ILE A 204 -46.21 -5.61 18.14
N THR A 205 -47.06 -4.66 18.50
CA THR A 205 -48.40 -4.93 19.00
C THR A 205 -49.06 -5.79 17.92
N PRO A 206 -49.46 -7.04 18.22
CA PRO A 206 -50.17 -7.85 17.25
C PRO A 206 -51.45 -7.11 16.87
N THR A 207 -51.51 -6.62 15.63
CA THR A 207 -52.73 -6.07 15.04
C THR A 207 -53.81 -7.15 15.13
N PRO A 208 -54.97 -6.87 15.76
CA PRO A 208 -56.05 -7.84 15.79
C PRO A 208 -56.54 -8.08 14.36
N ALA A 209 -56.70 -9.36 14.02
CA ALA A 209 -57.25 -9.79 12.76
C ALA A 209 -58.67 -9.24 12.58
N THR A 210 -58.87 -8.41 11.55
CA THR A 210 -60.19 -8.08 11.01
C THR A 210 -60.56 -9.15 9.98
N PRO A 211 -61.69 -9.85 10.12
CA PRO A 211 -62.21 -10.73 9.10
C PRO A 211 -63.16 -9.96 8.18
N GLU A 212 -62.89 -9.88 6.88
CA GLU A 212 -63.98 -9.83 5.90
C GLU A 212 -63.56 -10.05 4.43
N ALA A 213 -64.36 -10.90 3.80
CA ALA A 213 -64.84 -10.83 2.41
C ALA A 213 -63.85 -11.05 1.24
N SER A 214 -63.75 -12.32 0.85
CA SER A 214 -64.28 -12.84 -0.43
C SER A 214 -64.63 -11.79 -1.51
N GLY A 215 -63.87 -11.79 -2.62
CA GLY A 215 -64.30 -11.12 -3.84
C GLY A 215 -63.27 -11.10 -4.98
N ALA A 216 -63.42 -12.06 -5.89
CA ALA A 216 -63.18 -11.96 -7.33
C ALA A 216 -61.78 -11.60 -7.90
N ALA A 217 -61.17 -12.62 -8.53
CA ALA A 217 -60.31 -12.53 -9.72
C ALA A 217 -61.09 -11.87 -10.90
N PRO A 218 -60.46 -11.37 -12.01
CA PRO A 218 -59.42 -12.09 -12.75
C PRO A 218 -58.31 -11.27 -13.50
N ALA A 219 -57.32 -12.05 -13.95
CA ALA A 219 -56.60 -12.01 -15.22
C ALA A 219 -55.54 -10.92 -15.54
N ASP A 220 -54.38 -11.46 -15.92
CA ASP A 220 -53.48 -11.06 -17.01
C ASP A 220 -52.69 -9.75 -16.93
N LYS A 221 -51.38 -9.88 -16.65
CA LYS A 221 -50.38 -9.91 -17.73
C LYS A 221 -49.00 -10.31 -17.23
N ALA A 222 -48.47 -11.34 -17.88
CA ALA A 222 -47.09 -11.78 -17.83
C ALA A 222 -46.13 -10.71 -18.35
N ILE A 223 -45.06 -10.43 -17.61
CA ILE A 223 -43.76 -10.11 -18.21
C ILE A 223 -42.70 -10.89 -17.44
N VAL A 224 -42.14 -11.86 -18.15
CA VAL A 224 -40.99 -12.68 -17.81
C VAL A 224 -39.74 -11.80 -17.82
N ALA A 225 -39.02 -11.72 -16.71
CA ALA A 225 -37.64 -11.26 -16.68
C ALA A 225 -36.79 -12.35 -16.01
N THR A 226 -36.31 -13.26 -16.84
CA THR A 226 -35.31 -14.27 -16.50
C THR A 226 -33.98 -13.56 -16.22
N ALA A 227 -33.70 -13.24 -14.95
CA ALA A 227 -32.37 -12.88 -14.51
C ALA A 227 -31.66 -14.16 -14.07
N THR A 228 -30.88 -14.73 -14.99
CA THR A 228 -29.96 -15.84 -14.74
C THR A 228 -28.99 -15.46 -13.61
N ALA A 229 -29.27 -15.96 -12.41
CA ALA A 229 -28.35 -15.95 -11.28
C ALA A 229 -27.17 -16.87 -11.62
N GLY A 230 -26.04 -16.28 -12.01
CA GLY A 230 -24.76 -16.98 -12.07
C GLY A 230 -24.32 -17.37 -10.65
N PRO A 231 -23.69 -18.55 -10.47
CA PRO A 231 -23.29 -19.02 -9.15
C PRO A 231 -22.28 -18.05 -8.54
N LEU A 232 -22.59 -17.61 -7.32
CA LEU A 232 -21.71 -16.90 -6.41
C LEU A 232 -20.38 -17.65 -6.34
N ARG A 233 -19.35 -17.10 -6.98
CA ARG A 233 -17.97 -17.52 -6.74
C ARG A 233 -17.66 -17.16 -5.30
N GLU A 234 -17.53 -18.19 -4.49
CA GLU A 234 -16.91 -18.21 -3.18
C GLU A 234 -15.50 -17.63 -3.32
N ILE A 235 -15.35 -16.33 -3.05
CA ILE A 235 -14.04 -15.69 -2.95
C ILE A 235 -13.50 -16.09 -1.58
N ILE A 236 -12.92 -17.30 -1.52
CA ILE A 236 -12.03 -17.68 -0.44
C ILE A 236 -10.93 -16.61 -0.41
N PRO A 237 -10.66 -15.97 0.75
CA PRO A 237 -9.55 -15.03 0.86
C PRO A 237 -8.29 -15.81 0.48
N THR A 238 -7.72 -15.45 -0.66
CA THR A 238 -6.43 -15.98 -1.09
C THR A 238 -5.43 -15.54 -0.04
N VAL A 239 -5.05 -16.49 0.82
CA VAL A 239 -3.81 -16.47 1.57
C VAL A 239 -2.74 -16.10 0.56
N PHE A 240 -2.21 -14.88 0.65
CA PHE A 240 -1.08 -14.48 -0.17
C PHE A 240 -0.02 -15.58 -0.02
N PRO A 241 0.47 -16.17 -1.13
CA PRO A 241 1.57 -17.11 -1.03
C PRO A 241 2.73 -16.35 -0.38
N ILE A 242 3.05 -16.74 0.85
CA ILE A 242 4.31 -16.43 1.49
C ILE A 242 5.35 -16.89 0.46
N LEU A 243 6.04 -15.94 -0.15
CA LEU A 243 7.19 -16.22 -1.00
C LEU A 243 8.10 -17.10 -0.16
N ALA A 244 8.20 -18.36 -0.59
CA ALA A 244 9.14 -19.30 -0.01
C ALA A 244 10.50 -18.62 0.04
N SER A 245 11.10 -18.61 1.24
CA SER A 245 12.47 -18.18 1.44
C SER A 245 13.34 -18.73 0.31
N PRO A 246 14.18 -17.89 -0.33
CA PRO A 246 15.12 -18.38 -1.32
C PRO A 246 16.00 -19.43 -0.62
N LYS A 247 15.86 -20.67 -1.08
CA LYS A 247 16.71 -21.79 -0.71
C LYS A 247 18.15 -21.33 -0.93
N GLU A 248 18.95 -21.31 0.14
CA GLU A 248 20.38 -21.03 0.07
C GLU A 248 21.00 -21.94 -0.99
N GLU A 249 21.25 -21.41 -2.18
CA GLU A 249 22.14 -22.03 -3.15
C GLU A 249 23.55 -21.90 -2.60
N THR A 250 24.02 -23.02 -2.04
CA THR A 250 25.42 -23.28 -1.75
C THR A 250 26.26 -22.93 -2.98
N PRO A 251 27.15 -21.91 -2.93
CA PRO A 251 27.99 -21.60 -4.06
C PRO A 251 28.96 -22.76 -4.31
N ALA A 252 28.86 -23.30 -5.53
CA ALA A 252 29.78 -24.25 -6.08
C ALA A 252 31.23 -23.75 -5.96
N ASN A 253 31.96 -24.44 -5.09
CA ASN A 253 33.36 -24.86 -5.24
C ASN A 253 34.06 -24.29 -6.49
N ARG A 254 34.71 -23.14 -6.32
CA ARG A 254 35.66 -22.58 -7.29
C ARG A 254 36.99 -22.37 -6.59
N GLY A 255 37.97 -23.20 -6.98
CA GLY A 255 39.36 -22.78 -7.11
C GLY A 255 40.12 -22.54 -5.82
N VAL A 256 40.66 -23.65 -5.30
CA VAL A 256 41.88 -23.75 -4.49
C VAL A 256 42.90 -22.65 -4.80
N LEU A 257 43.24 -21.83 -3.81
CA LEU A 257 44.57 -21.27 -3.60
C LEU A 257 45.03 -21.66 -2.18
N PRO A 258 46.21 -22.27 -2.00
CA PRO A 258 46.65 -22.75 -0.71
C PRO A 258 47.61 -21.75 -0.05
N ILE A 259 47.19 -21.00 0.96
CA ILE A 259 48.15 -20.35 1.89
C ILE A 259 47.53 -20.21 3.29
N LEU A 260 48.22 -20.77 4.31
CA LEU A 260 48.02 -20.68 5.78
C LEU A 260 46.72 -21.31 6.33
N SER A 261 46.67 -22.53 6.87
CA SER A 261 47.45 -23.19 7.94
C SER A 261 47.49 -22.41 9.26
N ASP A 262 46.75 -22.99 10.21
CA ASP A 262 47.00 -23.10 11.65
C ASP A 262 46.69 -21.90 12.54
N ALA A 263 45.42 -21.84 12.97
CA ALA A 263 45.04 -21.77 14.39
C ALA A 263 43.52 -21.68 14.50
N VAL A 264 42.97 -22.22 15.59
CA VAL A 264 41.55 -22.15 16.01
C VAL A 264 40.73 -23.38 15.59
N ASP A 265 41.04 -24.53 16.21
CA ASP A 265 40.16 -25.71 16.17
C ASP A 265 39.97 -26.37 17.55
N ASP A 266 40.17 -25.63 18.64
CA ASP A 266 40.21 -26.22 20.00
C ASP A 266 39.15 -25.69 20.99
N THR A 267 38.11 -25.00 20.51
CA THR A 267 37.10 -24.38 21.40
C THR A 267 35.66 -24.84 21.21
N LEU A 268 35.41 -25.86 20.37
CA LEU A 268 34.04 -26.33 20.09
C LEU A 268 33.68 -27.68 20.72
N ASP A 269 34.65 -28.44 21.24
CA ASP A 269 34.34 -29.72 21.93
C ASP A 269 33.95 -29.53 23.39
N THR A 270 34.37 -28.45 24.06
CA THR A 270 34.09 -28.24 25.49
C THR A 270 32.66 -27.80 25.78
N THR A 271 31.94 -27.23 24.81
CA THR A 271 30.56 -26.74 24.99
C THR A 271 29.48 -27.80 24.73
N LEU A 272 29.82 -28.90 24.06
CA LEU A 272 28.88 -29.97 23.73
C LEU A 272 28.69 -31.00 24.86
N ASP A 273 29.65 -31.13 25.77
CA ASP A 273 29.52 -32.01 26.95
C ASP A 273 28.71 -31.37 28.10
N ILE A 274 28.68 -30.04 28.20
CA ILE A 274 27.89 -29.34 29.22
C ILE A 274 26.38 -29.44 28.93
N ILE A 275 25.99 -29.51 27.65
CA ILE A 275 24.58 -29.56 27.25
C ILE A 275 24.02 -30.99 27.38
N LYS A 276 24.83 -32.03 27.20
CA LYS A 276 24.40 -33.43 27.40
C LYS A 276 24.22 -33.83 28.87
N GLY A 277 24.80 -33.07 29.81
CA GLY A 277 24.58 -33.27 31.25
C GLY A 277 23.24 -32.75 31.79
N LEU A 278 22.59 -31.81 31.10
CA LEU A 278 21.37 -31.14 31.60
C LEU A 278 20.05 -31.83 31.22
N PHE A 279 20.06 -32.72 30.22
CA PHE A 279 18.84 -33.36 29.70
C PHE A 279 18.90 -34.90 29.75
N GLY A 280 19.17 -35.42 30.96
CA GLY A 280 18.39 -36.51 31.57
C GLY A 280 18.64 -37.96 31.18
N THR A 281 18.75 -38.82 32.20
CA THR A 281 18.25 -40.20 32.16
C THR A 281 17.68 -40.62 33.51
N LYS A 282 16.34 -40.65 33.62
CA LYS A 282 15.62 -41.53 34.55
C LYS A 282 14.87 -42.56 33.69
N LYS A 283 15.45 -43.75 33.57
CA LYS A 283 14.82 -45.09 33.66
C LYS A 283 15.84 -46.15 33.29
#